data_AF-A0A9D9UNN8-F1
#
_entry.id   AF-A0A9D9UNN8-F1
#
_cell.length_a   1.000
_cell.length_b   1.000
_cell.length_c   1.000
_cell.angle_alpha   90.00
_cell.angle_beta   90.00
_cell.angle_gamma   90.00
#
_symmetry.space_group_name_H-M   'P 1'
#
loop_
_entity.id
_entity.type
_entity.pdbx_description
1 polymer ?
#
loop_
_entity_poly.entity_id
_entity_poly.type
_entity_poly.pdbx_seq_one_letter_code
_entity_poly.pdbx_strand_id
1 'polypeptide(L)'
;MKIPFIQKIIRKHYNHFDEDEKRNVTIFLILELMMMFVIGTWAFGFVYLEMWEMFWLVIFTWIGYTLLFIGTALWGMPFKIGRSLALMLALVITGVPPIYYGMDTMITVHLVFVPLATILMFSRKEKKEFFIYLGLFFMAFLFVIGWNLFRGPIFDVPAETFHIFNTIVTLDSMFISLYFAYFFFTQNAEYKDLLA
;
A
#
# COMPACT_ATOMS: atom_id res chain seq x y z
N MET A 1 -15.99 12.50 8.20
CA MET A 1 -15.18 13.76 8.27
C MET A 1 -14.88 14.28 6.85
N LYS A 2 -15.15 15.56 6.52
CA LYS A 2 -15.02 16.11 5.16
C LYS A 2 -13.78 17.01 5.04
N ILE A 3 -12.69 16.52 4.43
CA ILE A 3 -11.45 17.31 4.22
C ILE A 3 -11.65 18.28 3.04
N PRO A 4 -11.64 19.61 3.24
CA PRO A 4 -12.04 20.59 2.20
C PRO A 4 -11.25 20.48 0.89
N PHE A 5 -9.95 20.21 0.99
CA PHE A 5 -9.07 20.01 -0.17
C PHE A 5 -9.50 18.81 -1.03
N ILE A 6 -9.77 17.66 -0.41
CA ILE A 6 -10.21 16.44 -1.12
C ILE A 6 -11.58 16.64 -1.74
N GLN A 7 -12.49 17.34 -1.05
CA GLN A 7 -13.81 17.65 -1.61
C GLN A 7 -13.72 18.50 -2.88
N LYS A 8 -12.77 19.43 -2.95
CA LYS A 8 -12.54 20.25 -4.14
C LYS A 8 -12.13 19.38 -5.33
N ILE A 9 -11.25 18.40 -5.12
CA ILE A 9 -10.83 17.43 -6.15
C ILE A 9 -12.03 16.61 -6.62
N ILE A 10 -12.78 16.02 -5.69
CA ILE A 10 -13.94 15.17 -6.00
C ILE A 10 -14.99 15.95 -6.78
N ARG A 11 -15.31 17.18 -6.36
CA ARG A 11 -16.27 18.03 -7.08
C ARG A 11 -15.79 18.41 -8.48
N LYS A 12 -14.48 18.54 -8.69
CA LYS A 12 -13.90 18.94 -9.97
C LYS A 12 -13.83 17.78 -10.97
N HIS A 13 -13.45 16.59 -10.53
CA HIS A 13 -13.12 15.47 -11.41
C HIS A 13 -14.05 14.26 -11.30
N TYR A 14 -14.72 14.07 -10.16
CA TYR A 14 -15.53 12.88 -9.84
C TYR A 14 -16.93 13.25 -9.36
N ASN A 15 -17.51 14.34 -9.90
CA ASN A 15 -18.84 14.81 -9.51
C ASN A 15 -19.96 13.83 -9.87
N HIS A 16 -19.77 13.09 -10.97
CA HIS A 16 -20.69 12.11 -11.54
C HIS A 16 -20.72 10.78 -10.77
N PHE A 17 -19.76 10.54 -9.89
CA PHE A 17 -19.72 9.35 -9.04
C PHE A 17 -20.85 9.39 -8.00
N ASP A 18 -21.36 8.21 -7.64
CA ASP A 18 -22.27 8.10 -6.50
C ASP A 18 -21.55 8.36 -5.16
N GLU A 19 -22.28 8.39 -4.05
CA GLU A 19 -21.69 8.69 -2.73
C GLU A 19 -20.68 7.62 -2.28
N ASP A 20 -20.88 6.36 -2.68
CA ASP A 20 -20.00 5.24 -2.35
C ASP A 20 -18.68 5.33 -3.15
N GLU A 21 -18.76 5.65 -4.43
CA GLU A 21 -17.61 5.87 -5.31
C GLU A 21 -16.81 7.11 -4.88
N LYS A 22 -17.49 8.22 -4.55
CA LYS A 22 -16.85 9.43 -4.00
C LYS A 22 -16.13 9.13 -2.68
N ARG A 23 -16.69 8.27 -1.83
CA ARG A 23 -16.02 7.80 -0.62
C ARG A 23 -14.75 7.02 -0.97
N ASN A 24 -14.82 6.09 -1.91
CA ASN A 24 -13.65 5.29 -2.29
C ASN A 24 -12.51 6.15 -2.83
N VAL A 25 -12.83 7.15 -3.67
CA VAL A 25 -11.84 8.14 -4.14
C VAL A 25 -11.29 9.00 -2.98
N THR A 26 -12.13 9.37 -2.01
CA THR A 26 -11.69 10.09 -0.81
C THR A 26 -10.64 9.29 -0.04
N ILE A 27 -10.94 8.02 0.25
CA ILE A 27 -10.04 7.11 0.97
C ILE A 27 -8.74 6.95 0.20
N PHE A 28 -8.85 6.75 -1.13
CA PHE A 28 -7.70 6.57 -1.99
C PHE A 28 -6.76 7.77 -1.98
N LEU A 29 -7.29 9.00 -2.09
CA LEU A 29 -6.49 10.24 -2.00
C LEU A 29 -5.82 10.40 -0.63
N ILE A 30 -6.50 10.04 0.47
CA ILE A 30 -5.90 10.07 1.81
C ILE A 30 -4.78 9.04 1.92
N LEU A 31 -5.01 7.82 1.42
CA LEU A 31 -4.03 6.74 1.42
C LEU A 31 -2.79 7.16 0.64
N GLU A 32 -2.95 7.68 -0.58
CA GLU A 32 -1.82 8.17 -1.39
C GLU A 32 -0.99 9.22 -0.65
N LEU A 33 -1.64 10.19 0.00
CA LEU A 33 -0.98 11.20 0.83
C LEU A 33 -0.18 10.58 1.98
N MET A 34 -0.80 9.62 2.68
CA MET A 34 -0.15 8.91 3.77
C MET A 34 1.06 8.11 3.27
N MET A 35 0.91 7.37 2.18
CA MET A 35 1.99 6.58 1.59
C MET A 35 3.16 7.47 1.16
N MET A 36 2.89 8.63 0.53
CA MET A 36 3.95 9.59 0.18
C MET A 36 4.73 10.08 1.42
N PHE A 37 4.04 10.32 2.54
CA PHE A 37 4.69 10.78 3.78
C PHE A 37 5.51 9.67 4.45
N VAL A 38 4.92 8.49 4.62
CA VAL A 38 5.55 7.33 5.26
C VAL A 38 6.76 6.85 4.45
N ILE A 39 6.58 6.59 3.16
CA ILE A 39 7.67 6.16 2.27
C ILE A 39 8.76 7.24 2.18
N GLY A 40 8.37 8.52 2.10
CA GLY A 40 9.34 9.63 2.06
C GLY A 40 10.23 9.69 3.31
N THR A 41 9.67 9.42 4.49
CA THR A 41 10.43 9.40 5.75
C THR A 41 11.37 8.19 5.81
N TRP A 42 10.93 7.04 5.28
CA TRP A 42 11.76 5.84 5.23
C TRP A 42 13.02 5.99 4.38
N ALA A 43 13.01 6.84 3.34
CA ALA A 43 14.20 7.08 2.53
C ALA A 43 15.39 7.54 3.41
N PHE A 44 15.15 8.39 4.40
CA PHE A 44 16.18 8.80 5.36
C PHE A 44 16.62 7.66 6.27
N GLY A 45 15.68 6.82 6.71
CA GLY A 45 15.97 5.63 7.50
C GLY A 45 16.91 4.65 6.79
N PHE A 46 16.67 4.41 5.50
CA PHE A 46 17.53 3.51 4.72
C PHE A 46 18.92 4.08 4.43
N VAL A 47 19.04 5.40 4.24
CA VAL A 47 20.34 6.05 4.16
C VAL A 47 21.10 5.90 5.48
N TYR A 48 20.43 6.09 6.62
CA TYR A 48 21.04 5.94 7.94
C TYR A 48 21.51 4.50 8.22
N LEU A 49 20.77 3.51 7.74
CA LEU A 49 21.11 2.09 7.87
C LEU A 49 22.07 1.57 6.79
N GLU A 50 22.53 2.44 5.87
CA GLU A 50 23.36 2.07 4.71
C GLU A 50 22.73 1.01 3.79
N MET A 51 21.40 0.88 3.79
CA MET A 51 20.63 -0.06 2.97
C MET A 51 20.21 0.58 1.64
N TRP A 52 21.16 0.76 0.74
CA TRP A 52 20.96 1.50 -0.51
C TRP A 52 19.94 0.86 -1.46
N GLU A 53 19.81 -0.46 -1.43
CA GLU A 53 18.85 -1.20 -2.25
C GLU A 53 17.41 -0.87 -1.85
N MET A 54 17.16 -0.78 -0.54
CA MET A 54 15.88 -0.35 0.00
C MET A 54 15.64 1.13 -0.24
N PHE A 55 16.67 1.96 -0.13
CA PHE A 55 16.56 3.39 -0.47
C PHE A 55 16.04 3.58 -1.91
N TRP A 56 16.63 2.90 -2.90
CA TRP A 56 16.17 3.02 -4.29
C TRP A 56 14.77 2.46 -4.51
N LEU A 57 14.42 1.35 -3.86
CA LEU A 57 13.07 0.80 -3.89
C LEU A 57 12.02 1.81 -3.36
N VAL A 58 12.36 2.49 -2.26
CA VAL A 58 11.52 3.50 -1.60
C VAL A 58 11.39 4.74 -2.47
N ILE A 59 12.47 5.23 -3.07
CA ILE A 59 12.40 6.36 -4.01
C ILE A 59 11.53 6.02 -5.22
N PHE A 60 11.70 4.83 -5.81
CA PHE A 60 10.88 4.37 -6.94
C PHE A 60 9.38 4.34 -6.57
N THR A 61 9.05 3.74 -5.44
CA THR A 61 7.66 3.62 -4.98
C THR A 61 7.07 4.96 -4.55
N TRP A 62 7.87 5.83 -3.93
CA TRP A 62 7.48 7.20 -3.58
C TRP A 62 7.13 8.04 -4.81
N ILE A 63 7.96 7.98 -5.87
CA ILE A 63 7.66 8.62 -7.16
C ILE A 63 6.36 8.07 -7.73
N GLY A 64 6.17 6.75 -7.67
CA GLY A 64 4.94 6.09 -8.10
C GLY A 64 3.68 6.64 -7.40
N TYR A 65 3.67 6.68 -6.07
CA TYR A 65 2.54 7.23 -5.31
C TYR A 65 2.36 8.74 -5.53
N THR A 66 3.44 9.48 -5.74
CA THR A 66 3.38 10.92 -6.06
C THR A 66 2.72 11.14 -7.42
N LEU A 67 3.10 10.38 -8.44
CA LEU A 67 2.49 10.47 -9.78
C LEU A 67 1.02 10.04 -9.75
N LEU A 68 0.68 9.01 -8.96
CA LEU A 68 -0.72 8.60 -8.77
C LEU A 68 -1.54 9.70 -8.13
N PHE A 69 -1.04 10.30 -7.04
CA PHE A 69 -1.73 11.40 -6.39
C PHE A 69 -1.92 12.59 -7.32
N ILE A 70 -0.87 13.01 -8.05
CA ILE A 70 -0.95 14.09 -9.02
C ILE A 70 -1.97 13.75 -10.12
N GLY A 71 -1.95 12.53 -10.64
CA GLY A 71 -2.89 12.08 -11.66
C GLY A 71 -4.34 12.07 -11.18
N THR A 72 -4.58 11.58 -9.98
CA THR A 72 -5.91 11.53 -9.37
C THR A 72 -6.41 12.94 -9.02
N ALA A 73 -5.54 13.80 -8.47
CA ALA A 73 -5.89 15.11 -7.95
C ALA A 73 -6.00 16.21 -9.02
N LEU A 74 -5.11 16.22 -10.02
CA LEU A 74 -5.01 17.28 -11.02
C LEU A 74 -5.65 16.91 -12.36
N TRP A 75 -5.54 15.64 -12.76
CA TRP A 75 -6.00 15.17 -14.08
C TRP A 75 -7.26 14.32 -14.03
N GLY A 76 -7.73 13.92 -12.85
CA GLY A 76 -8.94 13.09 -12.73
C GLY A 76 -8.74 11.68 -13.27
N MET A 77 -7.58 11.08 -13.01
CA MET A 77 -7.25 9.71 -13.42
C MET A 77 -8.39 8.73 -13.08
N PRO A 78 -8.76 7.79 -13.98
CA PRO A 78 -9.80 6.82 -13.68
C PRO A 78 -9.47 6.03 -12.41
N PHE A 79 -10.38 6.05 -11.43
CA PHE A 79 -10.18 5.46 -10.11
C PHE A 79 -9.74 3.98 -10.17
N LYS A 80 -10.30 3.21 -11.11
CA LYS A 80 -9.94 1.79 -11.31
C LYS A 80 -8.49 1.58 -11.72
N ILE A 81 -7.93 2.51 -12.52
CA ILE A 81 -6.53 2.48 -12.93
C ILE A 81 -5.66 2.88 -11.74
N GLY A 82 -6.02 3.96 -11.04
CA GLY A 82 -5.30 4.42 -9.85
C GLY A 82 -5.14 3.34 -8.80
N ARG A 83 -6.24 2.66 -8.41
CA ARG A 83 -6.18 1.57 -7.42
C ARG A 83 -5.36 0.37 -7.88
N SER A 84 -5.36 0.05 -9.18
CA SER A 84 -4.58 -1.08 -9.73
C SER A 84 -3.09 -0.78 -9.64
N LEU A 85 -2.69 0.43 -10.01
CA LEU A 85 -1.30 0.88 -9.90
C LEU A 85 -0.85 0.98 -8.45
N ALA A 86 -1.72 1.46 -7.54
CA ALA A 86 -1.43 1.48 -6.12
C ALA A 86 -1.22 0.06 -5.54
N LEU A 87 -2.02 -0.92 -5.99
CA LEU A 87 -1.82 -2.33 -5.61
C LEU A 87 -0.48 -2.86 -6.16
N MET A 88 -0.12 -2.54 -7.39
CA MET A 88 1.18 -2.94 -7.95
C MET A 88 2.34 -2.34 -7.14
N LEU A 89 2.28 -1.05 -6.80
CA LEU A 89 3.30 -0.40 -5.96
C LEU A 89 3.37 -1.05 -4.57
N ALA A 90 2.23 -1.40 -3.98
CA ALA A 90 2.17 -2.12 -2.71
C ALA A 90 2.81 -3.51 -2.79
N LEU A 91 2.58 -4.26 -3.89
CA LEU A 91 3.23 -5.55 -4.11
C LEU A 91 4.74 -5.40 -4.30
N VAL A 92 5.20 -4.35 -4.96
CA VAL A 92 6.63 -4.07 -5.14
C VAL A 92 7.30 -3.74 -3.81
N ILE A 93 6.77 -2.79 -3.04
CA ILE A 93 7.40 -2.36 -1.77
C ILE A 93 7.41 -3.46 -0.71
N THR A 94 6.48 -4.42 -0.78
CA THR A 94 6.38 -5.51 0.20
C THR A 94 6.96 -6.84 -0.28
N GLY A 95 7.01 -7.10 -1.59
CA GLY A 95 7.53 -8.35 -2.17
C GLY A 95 9.02 -8.34 -2.49
N VAL A 96 9.59 -7.17 -2.76
CA VAL A 96 11.04 -7.05 -3.02
C VAL A 96 11.89 -7.24 -1.76
N PRO A 97 11.55 -6.70 -0.58
CA PRO A 97 12.38 -6.90 0.62
C PRO A 97 12.64 -8.38 0.99
N PRO A 98 11.65 -9.30 0.95
CA PRO A 98 11.92 -10.71 1.19
C PRO A 98 12.75 -11.37 0.09
N ILE A 99 12.80 -10.83 -1.13
CA ILE A 99 13.75 -11.28 -2.18
C ILE A 99 15.17 -10.80 -1.83
N TYR A 100 15.31 -9.58 -1.31
CA TYR A 100 16.60 -9.00 -0.95
C TYR A 100 17.23 -9.68 0.26
N TYR A 101 16.46 -9.86 1.33
CA TYR A 101 16.99 -10.20 2.65
C TYR A 101 16.43 -11.49 3.26
N GLY A 102 15.58 -12.21 2.52
CA GLY A 102 15.01 -13.49 2.97
C GLY A 102 13.61 -13.38 3.56
N MET A 103 12.96 -14.53 3.72
CA MET A 103 11.60 -14.65 4.28
C MET A 103 11.56 -14.61 5.80
N ASP A 104 12.13 -13.57 6.39
CA ASP A 104 11.99 -13.38 7.83
C ASP A 104 10.56 -12.97 8.20
N THR A 105 10.14 -13.35 9.41
CA THR A 105 8.71 -13.50 9.74
C THR A 105 7.90 -12.21 9.54
N MET A 106 8.45 -11.05 9.90
CA MET A 106 7.70 -9.78 9.88
C MET A 106 7.67 -9.12 8.50
N ILE A 107 8.74 -9.26 7.70
CA ILE A 107 8.75 -8.86 6.29
C ILE A 107 7.68 -9.66 5.52
N THR A 108 7.55 -10.95 5.84
CA THR A 108 6.55 -11.84 5.25
C THR A 108 5.12 -11.49 5.68
N VAL A 109 4.92 -11.06 6.93
CA VAL A 109 3.61 -10.54 7.38
C VAL A 109 3.23 -9.28 6.60
N HIS A 110 4.20 -8.39 6.35
CA HIS A 110 4.00 -7.17 5.57
C HIS A 110 3.58 -7.44 4.12
N LEU A 111 4.21 -8.43 3.49
CA LEU A 111 3.88 -8.94 2.15
C LEU A 111 2.42 -9.39 2.02
N VAL A 112 1.86 -9.98 3.06
CA VAL A 112 0.47 -10.48 3.03
C VAL A 112 -0.51 -9.37 3.42
N PHE A 113 -0.19 -8.58 4.45
CA PHE A 113 -1.14 -7.68 5.07
C PHE A 113 -1.51 -6.47 4.19
N VAL A 114 -0.52 -5.77 3.64
CA VAL A 114 -0.75 -4.52 2.89
C VAL A 114 -1.53 -4.75 1.59
N PRO A 115 -1.23 -5.77 0.76
CA PRO A 115 -2.01 -6.05 -0.43
C PRO A 115 -3.43 -6.49 -0.11
N LEU A 116 -3.63 -7.37 0.90
CA LEU A 116 -4.97 -7.81 1.29
C LEU A 116 -5.83 -6.67 1.84
N ALA A 117 -5.27 -5.79 2.66
CA ALA A 117 -5.97 -4.60 3.12
C ALA A 117 -6.41 -3.71 1.96
N THR A 118 -5.51 -3.50 0.98
CA THR A 118 -5.78 -2.72 -0.23
C THR A 118 -6.93 -3.34 -1.05
N ILE A 119 -6.90 -4.67 -1.25
CA ILE A 119 -7.95 -5.42 -1.95
C ILE A 119 -9.29 -5.26 -1.23
N LEU A 120 -9.31 -5.48 0.09
CA LEU A 120 -10.52 -5.41 0.90
C LEU A 120 -11.15 -4.02 0.93
N MET A 121 -10.34 -2.96 0.99
CA MET A 121 -10.86 -1.59 0.96
C MET A 121 -11.48 -1.21 -0.38
N PHE A 122 -10.80 -1.52 -1.49
CA PHE A 122 -11.16 -0.93 -2.78
C PHE A 122 -11.92 -1.85 -3.73
N SER A 123 -12.04 -3.14 -3.43
CA SER A 123 -12.68 -4.10 -4.33
C SER A 123 -13.74 -5.00 -3.68
N ARG A 124 -14.01 -4.87 -2.36
CA ARG A 124 -14.97 -5.71 -1.64
C ARG A 124 -16.36 -5.81 -2.30
N LYS A 125 -16.86 -4.73 -2.90
CA LYS A 125 -18.18 -4.73 -3.59
C LYS A 125 -18.08 -5.18 -5.06
N GLU A 126 -16.88 -5.21 -5.65
CA GLU A 126 -16.63 -5.55 -7.05
C GLU A 126 -16.02 -6.96 -7.17
N LYS A 127 -16.87 -8.00 -7.11
CA LYS A 127 -16.44 -9.42 -7.08
C LYS A 127 -15.38 -9.77 -8.12
N LYS A 128 -15.56 -9.34 -9.37
CA LYS A 128 -14.61 -9.63 -10.46
C LYS A 128 -13.21 -9.06 -10.16
N GLU A 129 -13.16 -7.78 -9.80
CA GLU A 129 -11.90 -7.07 -9.51
C GLU A 129 -11.24 -7.61 -8.25
N PHE A 130 -12.03 -7.94 -7.23
CA PHE A 130 -11.56 -8.61 -6.02
C PHE A 130 -10.81 -9.90 -6.34
N PHE A 131 -11.38 -10.79 -7.15
CA PHE A 131 -10.71 -12.05 -7.52
C PHE A 131 -9.50 -11.84 -8.42
N ILE A 132 -9.52 -10.86 -9.33
CA ILE A 132 -8.36 -10.51 -10.16
C ILE A 132 -7.20 -10.05 -9.27
N TYR A 133 -7.46 -9.14 -8.34
CA TYR A 133 -6.42 -8.63 -7.45
C TYR A 133 -5.91 -9.68 -6.48
N LEU A 134 -6.80 -10.54 -5.98
CA LEU A 134 -6.42 -11.67 -5.14
C LEU A 134 -5.52 -12.65 -5.90
N GLY A 135 -5.86 -12.95 -7.16
CA GLY A 135 -5.03 -13.78 -8.04
C GLY A 135 -3.65 -13.16 -8.31
N LEU A 136 -3.58 -11.85 -8.59
CA LEU A 136 -2.32 -11.12 -8.76
C LEU A 136 -1.46 -11.19 -7.50
N PHE A 137 -2.06 -10.96 -6.33
CA PHE A 137 -1.39 -11.09 -5.04
C PHE A 137 -0.84 -12.51 -4.85
N PHE A 138 -1.64 -13.55 -5.07
CA PHE A 138 -1.17 -14.93 -4.92
C PHE A 138 -0.02 -15.27 -5.86
N MET A 139 -0.06 -14.81 -7.11
CA MET A 139 1.04 -15.01 -8.06
C MET A 139 2.32 -14.34 -7.58
N ALA A 140 2.25 -13.08 -7.11
CA ALA A 140 3.39 -12.37 -6.57
C ALA A 140 3.94 -13.06 -5.31
N PHE A 141 3.06 -13.49 -4.41
CA PHE A 141 3.43 -14.20 -3.19
C PHE A 141 4.14 -15.54 -3.49
N LEU A 142 3.59 -16.35 -4.39
CA LEU A 142 4.20 -17.61 -4.81
C LEU A 142 5.54 -17.39 -5.52
N PHE A 143 5.67 -16.30 -6.29
CA PHE A 143 6.94 -15.92 -6.90
C PHE A 143 8.01 -15.61 -5.85
N VAL A 144 7.69 -14.82 -4.83
CA VAL A 144 8.62 -14.49 -3.73
C VAL A 144 9.05 -15.74 -2.96
N ILE A 145 8.10 -16.63 -2.64
CA ILE A 145 8.40 -17.91 -1.98
C ILE A 145 9.31 -18.75 -2.87
N GLY A 146 8.93 -18.94 -4.14
CA GLY A 146 9.72 -19.72 -5.08
C GLY A 146 11.14 -19.19 -5.20
N TRP A 147 11.30 -17.86 -5.33
CA TRP A 147 12.61 -17.23 -5.35
C TRP A 147 13.44 -17.62 -4.13
N ASN A 148 12.90 -17.41 -2.93
CA ASN A 148 13.61 -17.69 -1.68
C ASN A 148 13.99 -19.16 -1.51
N LEU A 149 13.12 -20.08 -1.94
CA LEU A 149 13.40 -21.52 -1.87
C LEU A 149 14.49 -21.96 -2.84
N PHE A 150 14.56 -21.37 -4.04
CA PHE A 150 15.48 -21.81 -5.09
C PHE A 150 16.78 -21.00 -5.19
N ARG A 151 16.79 -19.75 -4.70
CA ARG A 151 17.91 -18.81 -4.87
C ARG A 151 18.44 -18.26 -3.54
N GLY A 152 17.61 -18.19 -2.51
CA GLY A 152 17.96 -17.49 -1.26
C GLY A 152 17.95 -15.96 -1.40
N PRO A 153 18.39 -15.24 -0.35
CA PRO A 153 18.49 -13.78 -0.36
C PRO A 153 19.54 -13.30 -1.36
N ILE A 154 19.32 -12.13 -1.96
CA ILE A 154 20.29 -11.50 -2.87
C ILE A 154 21.40 -10.80 -2.09
N PHE A 155 21.09 -10.25 -0.92
CA PHE A 155 22.01 -9.44 -0.14
C PHE A 155 22.18 -10.02 1.27
N ASP A 156 23.43 -10.06 1.72
CA ASP A 156 23.78 -10.32 3.11
C ASP A 156 23.93 -8.99 3.85
N VAL A 157 23.13 -8.81 4.89
CA VAL A 157 23.14 -7.60 5.73
C VAL A 157 23.63 -7.98 7.13
N PRO A 158 24.45 -7.13 7.80
CA PRO A 158 24.83 -7.38 9.19
C PRO A 158 23.61 -7.63 10.08
N ALA A 159 23.69 -8.62 10.96
CA ALA A 159 22.56 -9.07 11.78
C ALA A 159 21.93 -7.93 12.61
N GLU A 160 22.73 -6.99 13.09
CA GLU A 160 22.26 -5.82 13.84
C GLU A 160 21.45 -4.86 12.95
N THR A 161 21.97 -4.50 11.78
CA THR A 161 21.27 -3.67 10.79
C THR A 161 19.96 -4.33 10.35
N PHE A 162 19.99 -5.64 10.10
CA PHE A 162 18.80 -6.40 9.73
C PHE A 162 17.78 -6.45 10.88
N HIS A 163 18.21 -6.60 12.13
CA HIS A 163 17.32 -6.55 13.29
C HIS A 163 16.64 -5.19 13.44
N ILE A 164 17.38 -4.09 13.25
CA ILE A 164 16.83 -2.73 13.27
C ILE A 164 15.80 -2.58 12.16
N PHE A 165 16.13 -3.01 10.93
CA PHE A 165 15.22 -3.02 9.80
C PHE A 165 13.94 -3.84 10.06
N ASN A 166 14.07 -5.04 10.62
CA ASN A 166 12.93 -5.91 10.91
C ASN A 166 12.01 -5.31 11.99
N THR A 167 12.59 -4.66 13.00
CA THR A 167 11.85 -3.91 14.03
C THR A 167 11.10 -2.73 13.43
N ILE A 168 11.75 -2.02 12.53
CA ILE A 168 11.19 -0.91 11.75
C ILE A 168 9.98 -1.36 10.93
N VAL A 169 10.12 -2.43 10.14
CA VAL A 169 9.04 -3.01 9.33
C VAL A 169 7.88 -3.47 10.21
N THR A 170 8.19 -4.00 11.40
CA THR A 170 7.19 -4.38 12.40
C THR A 170 6.38 -3.18 12.87
N LEU A 171 7.04 -2.07 13.23
CA LEU A 171 6.35 -0.85 13.66
C LEU A 171 5.49 -0.27 12.54
N ASP A 172 5.98 -0.28 11.31
CA ASP A 172 5.19 0.15 10.14
C ASP A 172 3.97 -0.76 9.93
N SER A 173 4.15 -2.09 10.13
CA SER A 173 3.06 -3.09 10.07
C SER A 173 1.96 -2.74 11.06
N MET A 174 2.35 -2.44 12.29
CA MET A 174 1.42 -2.11 13.36
C MET A 174 0.72 -0.78 13.08
N PHE A 175 1.45 0.24 12.61
CA PHE A 175 0.86 1.54 12.28
C PHE A 175 -0.16 1.43 11.15
N ILE A 176 0.21 0.77 10.04
CA ILE A 176 -0.68 0.51 8.91
C ILE A 176 -1.88 -0.35 9.34
N SER A 177 -1.66 -1.35 10.20
CA SER A 177 -2.74 -2.20 10.75
C SER A 177 -3.71 -1.43 11.63
N LEU A 178 -3.21 -0.58 12.52
CA LEU A 178 -4.03 0.28 13.37
C LEU A 178 -4.84 1.27 12.54
N TYR A 179 -4.22 1.83 11.50
CA TYR A 179 -4.90 2.74 10.58
C TYR A 179 -6.00 2.03 9.79
N PHE A 180 -5.72 0.86 9.22
CA PHE A 180 -6.73 0.07 8.52
C PHE A 180 -7.83 -0.44 9.45
N ALA A 181 -7.50 -0.87 10.66
CA ALA A 181 -8.49 -1.23 11.67
C ALA A 181 -9.36 -0.02 12.02
N TYR A 182 -8.76 1.14 12.31
CA TYR A 182 -9.51 2.37 12.58
C TYR A 182 -10.44 2.72 11.41
N PHE A 183 -9.95 2.71 10.17
CA PHE A 183 -10.78 2.97 8.99
C PHE A 183 -11.89 1.94 8.81
N PHE A 184 -11.58 0.65 8.96
CA PHE A 184 -12.57 -0.42 8.82
C PHE A 184 -13.65 -0.35 9.90
N PHE A 185 -13.28 -0.07 11.15
CA PHE A 185 -14.22 0.04 12.26
C PHE A 185 -15.01 1.34 12.24
N THR A 186 -14.37 2.49 11.99
CA THR A 186 -15.08 3.77 11.91
C THR A 186 -16.00 3.83 10.70
N GLN A 187 -15.63 3.26 9.55
CA GLN A 187 -16.52 3.21 8.39
C GLN A 187 -17.63 2.16 8.51
N ASN A 188 -17.38 0.99 9.13
CA ASN A 188 -18.48 0.06 9.43
C ASN A 188 -19.43 0.65 10.49
N ALA A 189 -18.94 1.49 11.41
CA ALA A 189 -19.76 2.13 12.44
C ALA A 189 -20.56 3.33 11.91
N GLU A 190 -19.99 4.18 11.04
CA GLU A 190 -20.72 5.31 10.42
C GLU A 190 -21.84 4.87 9.46
N TYR A 191 -21.80 3.64 8.92
CA TYR A 191 -22.69 3.21 7.83
C TYR A 191 -23.32 1.83 8.03
N LYS A 192 -23.45 1.38 9.28
CA LYS A 192 -24.18 0.14 9.63
C LYS A 192 -25.61 0.14 9.04
N ASP A 193 -26.20 1.32 8.86
CA ASP A 193 -27.55 1.51 8.32
C ASP A 193 -27.62 1.56 6.77
N LEU A 194 -26.49 1.60 6.05
CA LEU A 194 -26.44 1.53 4.56
C LEU A 194 -26.01 0.15 4.03
N LEU A 195 -25.71 -0.78 4.93
CA LEU A 195 -25.34 -2.17 4.61
C LEU A 195 -26.50 -3.15 4.87
N ALA A 196 -27.68 -2.64 5.23
CA ALA A 196 -28.94 -3.38 5.35
C ALA A 196 -29.70 -3.40 4.01
#